data_AF-A0A6P8I572-F1
#
_entry.id   AF-A0A6P8I572-F1
#
_cell.length_a   1.000
_cell.length_b   1.000
_cell.length_c   1.000
_cell.angle_alpha   90.00
_cell.angle_beta   90.00
_cell.angle_gamma   90.00
#
_symmetry.space_group_name_H-M   'P 1'
#
loop_
_entity.id
_entity.type
_entity.pdbx_description
1 polymer ?
#
loop_
_entity_poly.entity_id
_entity_poly.type
_entity_poly.pdbx_seq_one_letter_code
_entity_poly.pdbx_strand_id
1 'polypeptide(L)'
;MSSKKKETQLTEADTQFENERGVFHQTALDYVFKLQEVNETKKFQFVETLLSYMYAQKTFFHTGYEVYYIDKEGYMTDLQLRLQNTRDRFSATKEQAETLMNKVQQKAKRGELYHQGAHTGQGYLNVQEKRKGGLGYTWTKHYCYYTKENKILTMIPYVQTQGRMVGIHSNHLKKHQ
;
A
#
# COMPACT_ATOMS: atom_id res chain seq x y z
N MET A 1 -31.28 -89.49 -46.54
CA MET A 1 -31.52 -88.16 -45.90
C MET A 1 -30.26 -87.48 -45.35
N SER A 2 -29.07 -88.11 -45.30
CA SER A 2 -27.88 -87.54 -44.64
C SER A 2 -26.99 -86.62 -45.49
N SER A 3 -26.91 -86.80 -46.82
CA SER A 3 -25.96 -86.04 -47.65
C SER A 3 -26.41 -84.59 -47.90
N LYS A 4 -27.71 -84.36 -48.11
CA LYS A 4 -28.27 -83.01 -48.30
C LYS A 4 -27.97 -82.07 -47.13
N LYS A 5 -27.99 -82.58 -45.89
CA LYS A 5 -27.74 -81.79 -44.68
C LYS A 5 -26.27 -81.35 -44.56
N LYS A 6 -25.33 -82.19 -45.02
CA LYS A 6 -23.90 -81.83 -45.10
C LYS A 6 -23.63 -80.80 -46.19
N GLU A 7 -24.31 -80.95 -47.33
CA GLU A 7 -24.19 -80.02 -48.46
C GLU A 7 -24.69 -78.62 -48.08
N THR A 8 -25.84 -78.52 -47.40
CA THR A 8 -26.35 -77.23 -46.88
C THR A 8 -25.38 -76.57 -45.89
N GLN A 9 -24.78 -77.34 -44.97
CA GLN A 9 -23.79 -76.82 -44.02
C GLN A 9 -22.52 -76.29 -44.71
N LEU A 10 -22.07 -76.94 -45.79
CA LEU A 10 -20.93 -76.46 -46.58
C LEU A 10 -21.27 -75.14 -47.28
N THR A 11 -22.46 -75.04 -47.89
CA THR A 11 -22.89 -73.78 -48.55
C THR A 11 -23.04 -72.61 -47.58
N GLU A 12 -23.55 -72.87 -46.37
CA GLU A 12 -23.64 -71.86 -45.31
C GLU A 12 -22.25 -71.41 -44.84
N ALA A 13 -21.31 -72.34 -44.67
CA ALA A 13 -19.93 -72.04 -44.29
C ALA A 13 -19.20 -71.22 -45.38
N ASP A 14 -19.36 -71.57 -46.66
CA ASP A 14 -18.79 -70.82 -47.78
C ASP A 14 -19.35 -69.39 -47.84
N THR A 15 -20.66 -69.24 -47.64
CA THR A 15 -21.32 -67.92 -47.61
C THR A 15 -20.80 -67.06 -46.45
N GLN A 16 -20.62 -67.66 -45.26
CA GLN A 16 -20.07 -66.98 -44.10
C GLN A 16 -18.60 -66.55 -44.35
N PHE A 17 -17.78 -67.43 -44.91
CA PHE A 17 -16.40 -67.12 -45.25
C PHE A 17 -16.30 -65.95 -46.23
N GLU A 18 -17.13 -65.93 -47.28
CA GLU A 18 -17.18 -64.84 -48.25
C GLU A 18 -17.58 -63.51 -47.61
N ASN A 19 -18.57 -63.53 -46.71
CA ASN A 19 -18.97 -62.35 -45.96
C ASN A 19 -17.85 -61.85 -45.04
N GLU A 20 -17.21 -62.74 -44.29
CA GLU A 20 -16.08 -62.39 -43.41
C GLU A 20 -14.90 -61.82 -44.21
N ARG A 21 -14.62 -62.39 -45.39
CA ARG A 21 -13.59 -61.88 -46.31
C ARG A 21 -13.92 -60.46 -46.79
N GLY A 22 -15.17 -60.20 -47.16
CA GLY A 22 -15.63 -58.87 -47.55
C GLY A 22 -15.49 -57.85 -46.43
N VAL A 23 -15.92 -58.20 -45.22
CA VAL A 23 -15.79 -57.35 -44.02
C VAL A 23 -14.31 -57.08 -43.71
N PHE A 24 -13.46 -58.11 -43.79
CA PHE A 24 -12.03 -57.97 -43.56
C PHE A 24 -11.38 -57.03 -44.58
N HIS A 25 -11.69 -57.17 -45.87
CA HIS A 25 -11.16 -56.28 -46.91
C HIS A 25 -11.58 -54.83 -46.70
N GLN A 26 -12.86 -54.60 -46.39
CA GLN A 26 -13.34 -53.24 -46.11
C GLN A 26 -12.63 -52.64 -44.91
N THR A 27 -12.53 -53.40 -43.81
CA THR A 27 -11.87 -52.94 -42.58
C THR A 27 -10.39 -52.64 -42.81
N ALA A 28 -9.69 -53.46 -43.61
CA ALA A 28 -8.29 -53.23 -43.95
C ALA A 28 -8.10 -51.94 -44.77
N LEU A 29 -8.99 -51.65 -45.73
CA LEU A 29 -8.96 -50.42 -46.50
C LEU A 29 -9.25 -49.19 -45.62
N ASP A 30 -10.24 -49.27 -44.73
CA ASP A 30 -10.56 -48.20 -43.78
C ASP A 30 -9.38 -47.89 -42.85
N TYR A 31 -8.67 -48.92 -42.40
CA TYR A 31 -7.47 -48.76 -41.58
C TYR A 31 -6.35 -48.02 -42.34
N VAL A 32 -6.07 -48.42 -43.58
CA VAL A 32 -5.06 -47.74 -44.42
C VAL A 32 -5.46 -46.29 -44.67
N PHE A 33 -6.76 -46.03 -44.91
CA PHE A 33 -7.28 -44.68 -45.07
C PHE A 33 -7.08 -43.84 -43.80
N LYS A 34 -7.38 -44.39 -42.61
CA LYS A 34 -7.15 -43.68 -41.33
C LYS A 34 -5.68 -43.47 -41.01
N LEU A 35 -4.80 -44.41 -41.35
CA LEU A 35 -3.36 -44.19 -41.25
C LEU A 35 -2.92 -43.01 -42.11
N GLN A 36 -3.45 -42.91 -43.33
CA GLN A 36 -3.12 -41.80 -44.22
C GLN A 36 -3.64 -40.47 -43.67
N GLU A 37 -4.87 -40.43 -43.16
CA GLU A 37 -5.43 -39.25 -42.51
C GLU A 37 -4.55 -38.79 -41.34
N VAL A 38 -4.16 -39.69 -40.43
CA VAL A 38 -3.26 -39.37 -39.31
C VAL A 38 -1.89 -38.88 -39.79
N ASN A 39 -1.38 -39.47 -40.86
CA ASN A 39 -0.09 -39.09 -41.43
C ASN A 39 -0.11 -37.70 -42.07
N GLU A 40 -1.23 -37.28 -42.65
CA GLU A 40 -1.40 -35.95 -43.19
C GLU A 40 -1.70 -34.92 -42.09
N THR A 41 -2.57 -35.23 -41.12
CA THR A 41 -2.95 -34.29 -40.06
C THR A 41 -1.79 -33.94 -39.14
N LYS A 42 -0.94 -34.92 -38.80
CA LYS A 42 0.22 -34.66 -37.94
C LYS A 42 1.22 -33.66 -38.53
N LYS A 43 1.25 -33.49 -39.87
CA LYS A 43 2.17 -32.56 -40.54
C LYS A 43 1.86 -31.11 -40.21
N PHE A 44 0.59 -30.78 -39.90
CA PHE A 44 0.17 -29.41 -39.63
C PHE A 44 -0.35 -29.18 -38.21
N GLN A 45 -1.06 -30.12 -37.58
CA GLN A 45 -1.72 -29.87 -36.28
C GLN A 45 -0.75 -29.41 -35.17
N PHE A 46 0.45 -29.99 -35.12
CA PHE A 46 1.46 -29.58 -34.16
C PHE A 46 1.98 -28.16 -34.43
N VAL A 47 2.21 -27.85 -35.71
CA VAL A 47 2.70 -26.54 -36.15
C VAL A 47 1.65 -25.46 -35.91
N GLU A 48 0.38 -25.73 -36.21
CA GLU A 48 -0.73 -24.81 -35.92
C GLU A 48 -0.82 -24.49 -34.43
N THR A 49 -0.71 -25.51 -33.57
CA THR A 49 -0.72 -25.32 -32.12
C THR A 49 0.43 -24.41 -31.66
N LEU A 50 1.64 -24.65 -32.14
CA LEU A 50 2.79 -23.81 -31.83
C LEU A 50 2.65 -22.39 -32.38
N LEU A 51 2.13 -22.25 -33.59
CA LEU A 51 1.93 -20.96 -34.23
C LEU A 51 0.92 -20.10 -33.45
N SER A 52 -0.21 -20.67 -33.06
CA SER A 52 -1.20 -20.00 -32.21
C SER A 52 -0.59 -19.56 -30.88
N TYR A 53 0.24 -20.41 -30.25
CA TYR A 53 0.95 -20.05 -29.02
C TYR A 53 1.91 -18.87 -29.25
N MET A 54 2.70 -18.89 -30.33
CA MET A 54 3.62 -17.80 -30.66
C MET A 54 2.89 -16.47 -30.89
N TYR A 55 1.74 -16.48 -31.59
CA TYR A 55 0.91 -15.30 -31.73
C TYR A 55 0.36 -14.80 -30.40
N ALA A 56 -0.13 -15.70 -29.55
CA ALA A 56 -0.61 -15.35 -28.22
C ALA A 56 0.48 -14.69 -27.37
N GLN A 57 1.70 -15.25 -27.37
CA GLN A 57 2.85 -14.66 -26.68
C GLN A 57 3.22 -13.28 -27.24
N LYS A 58 3.29 -13.14 -28.56
CA LYS A 58 3.58 -11.85 -29.21
C LYS A 58 2.55 -10.79 -28.79
N THR A 59 1.26 -11.10 -28.88
CA THR A 59 0.19 -10.18 -28.50
C THR A 59 0.26 -9.85 -27.01
N PHE A 60 0.47 -10.85 -26.14
CA PHE A 60 0.59 -10.65 -24.70
C PHE A 60 1.70 -9.64 -24.36
N PHE A 61 2.91 -9.83 -24.90
CA PHE A 61 4.02 -8.92 -24.62
C PHE A 61 3.86 -7.56 -25.27
N HIS A 62 3.32 -7.49 -26.49
CA HIS A 62 3.09 -6.23 -27.16
C HIS A 62 2.06 -5.37 -26.42
N THR A 63 0.89 -5.93 -26.11
CA THR A 63 -0.14 -5.24 -25.35
C THR A 63 0.33 -4.91 -23.92
N GLY A 64 1.06 -5.83 -23.27
CA GLY A 64 1.64 -5.59 -21.97
C GLY A 64 2.62 -4.40 -21.97
N TYR A 65 3.44 -4.29 -23.00
CA TYR A 65 4.33 -3.15 -23.19
C TYR A 65 3.56 -1.85 -23.44
N GLU A 66 2.56 -1.84 -24.33
CA GLU A 66 1.77 -0.63 -24.59
C GLU A 66 1.07 -0.13 -23.31
N VAL A 67 0.40 -1.01 -22.57
CA VAL A 67 -0.31 -0.64 -21.34
C VAL A 67 0.63 -0.19 -20.22
N TYR A 68 1.78 -0.85 -20.05
CA TYR A 68 2.68 -0.51 -18.96
C TYR A 68 3.57 0.69 -19.29
N TYR A 69 4.13 0.72 -20.50
CA TYR A 69 5.08 1.75 -20.89
C TYR A 69 4.32 3.01 -21.33
N ILE A 70 3.43 2.93 -22.32
CA ILE A 70 2.83 4.12 -22.92
C ILE A 70 1.83 4.79 -21.97
N ASP A 71 0.96 4.03 -21.30
CA ASP A 71 -0.06 4.63 -20.43
C ASP A 71 0.47 5.07 -19.05
N LYS A 72 1.61 4.54 -18.58
CA LYS A 72 2.14 4.82 -17.23
C LYS A 72 3.45 5.62 -17.20
N GLU A 73 4.12 5.82 -18.33
CA GLU A 73 5.39 6.57 -18.38
C GLU A 73 5.26 7.99 -17.81
N GLY A 74 4.18 8.70 -18.15
CA GLY A 74 3.90 10.03 -17.59
C GLY A 74 3.71 10.02 -16.07
N TYR A 75 2.97 9.03 -15.56
CA TYR A 75 2.76 8.88 -14.12
C TYR A 75 4.06 8.55 -13.37
N MET A 76 4.87 7.63 -13.89
CA MET A 76 6.13 7.23 -13.25
C MET A 76 7.13 8.38 -13.21
N THR A 77 7.21 9.17 -14.29
CA THR A 77 8.06 10.36 -14.37
C THR A 77 7.63 11.40 -13.34
N ASP A 78 6.33 11.69 -13.24
CA ASP A 78 5.80 12.63 -12.25
C ASP A 78 5.96 12.14 -10.81
N LEU A 79 5.82 10.83 -10.56
CA LEU A 79 6.12 10.23 -9.27
C LEU A 79 7.60 10.42 -8.88
N GLN A 80 8.52 10.19 -9.82
CA GLN A 80 9.95 10.39 -9.62
C GLN A 80 10.27 11.86 -9.30
N LEU A 81 9.66 12.81 -10.01
CA LEU A 81 9.80 14.24 -9.74
C LEU A 81 9.27 14.61 -8.34
N ARG A 82 8.09 14.13 -7.97
CA ARG A 82 7.52 14.37 -6.63
C ARG A 82 8.39 13.82 -5.51
N LEU A 83 9.01 12.66 -5.71
CA LEU A 83 9.93 12.07 -4.75
C LEU A 83 11.17 12.95 -4.56
N GLN A 84 11.78 13.43 -5.66
CA GLN A 84 12.92 14.35 -5.59
C GLN A 84 12.55 15.65 -4.88
N ASN A 85 11.44 16.28 -5.27
CA ASN A 85 10.95 17.50 -4.61
C ASN A 85 10.73 17.31 -3.10
N THR A 86 10.25 16.13 -2.68
CA THR A 86 10.07 15.81 -1.26
C THR A 86 11.41 15.71 -0.54
N ARG A 87 12.42 15.11 -1.17
CA ARG A 87 13.79 15.00 -0.65
C ARG A 87 14.46 16.36 -0.51
N ASP A 88 14.27 17.25 -1.49
CA ASP A 88 14.81 18.60 -1.47
C ASP A 88 14.16 19.45 -0.37
N ARG A 89 12.82 19.38 -0.26
CA ARG A 89 12.07 20.06 0.82
C ARG A 89 12.49 19.58 2.20
N PHE A 90 12.73 18.28 2.37
CA PHE A 90 13.23 17.74 3.62
C PHE A 90 14.61 18.32 3.96
N SER A 91 15.54 18.30 3.00
CA SER A 91 16.90 18.82 3.19
C SER A 91 16.88 20.30 3.56
N ALA A 92 16.09 21.11 2.85
CA ALA A 92 15.92 22.54 3.14
C ALA A 92 15.32 22.79 4.53
N THR A 93 14.27 22.04 4.90
CA THR A 93 13.63 22.17 6.22
C THR A 93 14.58 21.77 7.35
N LYS A 94 15.38 20.72 7.14
CA LYS A 94 16.39 20.26 8.09
C LYS A 94 17.45 21.35 8.32
N GLU A 95 17.99 21.94 7.24
CA GLU A 95 18.97 23.02 7.34
C GLU A 95 18.41 24.25 8.08
N GLN A 96 17.16 24.62 7.79
CA GLN A 96 16.47 25.70 8.50
C GLN A 96 16.30 25.39 9.99
N ALA A 97 15.95 24.15 10.33
CA ALA A 97 15.82 23.71 11.73
C ALA A 97 17.15 23.73 12.47
N GLU A 98 18.25 23.27 11.84
CA GLU A 98 19.60 23.32 12.40
C GLU A 98 20.05 24.77 12.62
N THR A 99 19.80 25.65 11.65
CA THR A 99 20.11 27.08 11.76
C THR A 99 19.32 27.73 12.90
N LEU A 100 18.03 27.44 13.03
CA LEU A 100 17.19 27.94 14.12
C LEU A 100 17.68 27.42 15.48
N MET A 101 17.99 26.13 15.58
CA MET A 101 18.54 25.53 16.81
C MET A 101 19.80 26.25 17.26
N ASN A 102 20.76 26.45 16.35
CA ASN A 102 22.01 27.14 16.62
C ASN A 102 21.76 28.59 17.05
N LYS A 103 20.85 29.31 16.38
CA LYS A 103 20.49 30.69 16.73
C LYS A 103 19.86 30.78 18.12
N VAL A 104 18.94 29.88 18.46
CA VAL A 104 18.30 29.82 19.78
C VAL A 104 19.33 29.51 20.87
N GLN A 105 20.22 28.54 20.64
CA GLN A 105 21.31 28.22 21.57
C GLN A 105 22.26 29.40 21.79
N GLN A 106 22.62 30.14 20.73
CA GLN A 106 23.46 31.33 20.86
C GLN A 106 22.75 32.44 21.65
N LYS A 107 21.47 32.71 21.35
CA LYS A 107 20.66 33.66 22.14
C LYS A 107 20.57 33.25 23.60
N ALA A 108 20.42 31.96 23.89
CA ALA A 108 20.43 31.42 25.25
C ALA A 108 21.75 31.73 25.97
N LYS A 109 22.89 31.45 25.33
CA LYS A 109 24.23 31.73 25.88
C LYS A 109 24.46 33.22 26.14
N ARG A 110 23.90 34.11 25.31
CA ARG A 110 23.96 35.57 25.50
C ARG A 110 22.92 36.11 26.49
N GLY A 111 22.05 35.25 27.04
CA GLY A 111 20.96 35.67 27.93
C GLY A 111 19.87 36.48 27.23
N GLU A 112 19.73 36.39 25.90
CA GLU A 112 18.80 37.19 25.09
C GLU A 112 17.43 36.51 24.86
N LEU A 113 17.09 35.47 25.64
CA LEU A 113 15.83 34.73 25.48
C LEU A 113 14.59 35.43 26.06
N TYR A 114 14.70 36.69 26.46
CA TYR A 114 13.58 37.43 27.03
C TYR A 114 12.50 37.75 25.97
N HIS A 115 11.24 37.61 26.38
CA HIS A 115 10.09 37.87 25.54
C HIS A 115 9.87 39.38 25.35
N GLN A 116 9.86 39.86 24.11
CA GLN A 116 9.58 41.27 23.75
C GLN A 116 8.10 41.51 23.32
N GLY A 117 7.16 40.73 23.87
CA GLY A 117 5.72 40.86 23.55
C GLY A 117 4.96 41.83 24.47
N ALA A 118 3.66 42.03 24.20
CA ALA A 118 2.77 42.91 24.97
C ALA A 118 2.65 42.56 26.47
N HIS A 119 2.98 41.31 26.83
CA HIS A 119 3.13 40.86 28.21
C HIS A 119 4.59 41.01 28.65
N THR A 120 4.86 41.97 29.54
CA THR A 120 6.22 42.28 30.02
C THR A 120 6.84 41.23 30.96
N GLY A 121 6.16 40.10 31.18
CA GLY A 121 6.69 38.99 31.96
C GLY A 121 5.73 37.81 31.97
N GLN A 122 6.23 36.64 31.61
CA GLN A 122 5.52 35.37 31.71
C GLN A 122 6.49 34.25 32.11
N GLY A 123 6.02 33.30 32.91
CA GLY A 123 6.85 32.20 33.37
C GLY A 123 6.24 31.44 34.54
N TYR A 124 6.94 30.41 35.00
CA TYR A 124 6.54 29.66 36.18
C TYR A 124 7.01 30.37 37.45
N LEU A 125 6.09 30.59 38.39
CA LEU A 125 6.37 31.12 39.72
C LEU A 125 5.91 30.11 40.78
N ASN A 126 6.68 30.00 41.86
CA ASN A 126 6.21 29.32 43.07
C ASN A 126 5.57 30.36 43.97
N VAL A 127 4.32 30.12 44.35
CA VAL A 127 3.49 31.03 45.13
C VAL A 127 3.35 30.46 46.53
N GLN A 128 3.63 31.27 47.54
CA GLN A 128 3.47 30.87 48.93
C GLN A 128 2.04 31.13 49.38
N GLU A 129 1.34 30.09 49.79
CA GLU A 129 -0.02 30.15 50.32
C GLU A 129 -0.03 29.72 51.79
N LYS A 130 -0.86 30.38 52.62
CA LYS A 130 -1.06 29.98 54.01
C LYS A 130 -2.06 28.82 54.05
N ARG A 131 -1.76 27.77 54.82
CA ARG A 131 -2.66 26.61 54.93
C ARG A 131 -4.00 27.00 55.54
N LYS A 132 -5.11 26.45 55.02
CA LYS A 132 -6.44 26.54 55.63
C LYS A 132 -6.36 25.91 57.02
N GLY A 133 -6.42 26.72 58.08
CA GLY A 133 -6.16 26.32 59.47
C GLY A 133 -5.00 27.05 60.15
N GLY A 134 -4.28 27.94 59.45
CA GLY A 134 -3.37 28.91 60.06
C GLY A 134 -1.98 28.38 60.45
N LEU A 135 -1.78 27.07 60.50
CA LEU A 135 -0.51 26.43 60.82
C LEU A 135 0.28 26.08 59.55
N GLY A 136 1.28 26.90 59.23
CA GLY A 136 2.26 26.64 58.18
C GLY A 136 1.92 27.18 56.79
N TYR A 137 2.88 27.01 55.87
CA TYR A 137 2.82 27.48 54.49
C TYR A 137 2.89 26.31 53.50
N THR A 138 2.41 26.54 52.29
CA THR A 138 2.55 25.66 51.12
C THR A 138 3.06 26.46 49.94
N TRP A 139 3.90 25.84 49.12
CA TRP A 139 4.38 26.43 47.87
C TRP A 139 3.69 25.74 46.70
N THR A 140 3.03 26.51 45.84
CA THR A 140 2.27 26.02 44.69
C THR A 140 2.85 26.61 43.40
N LYS A 141 3.19 25.74 42.44
CA LYS A 141 3.72 26.18 41.15
C LYS A 141 2.56 26.68 40.28
N HIS A 142 2.73 27.86 39.70
CA HIS A 142 1.77 28.49 38.82
C HIS A 142 2.47 28.98 37.55
N TYR A 143 1.83 28.86 36.39
CA TYR A 143 2.21 29.63 35.23
C TYR A 143 1.54 31.00 35.32
N CYS A 144 2.36 32.05 35.31
CA CYS A 144 1.92 33.42 35.54
C CYS A 144 2.27 34.27 34.32
N TYR A 145 1.37 35.17 33.94
CA TYR A 145 1.68 36.21 32.96
C TYR A 145 1.01 37.52 33.35
N TYR A 146 1.68 38.62 33.04
CA TYR A 146 1.22 39.96 33.36
C TYR A 146 0.74 40.69 32.10
N THR A 147 -0.48 41.22 32.15
CA THR A 147 -1.04 42.06 31.08
C THR A 147 -0.94 43.52 31.47
N LYS A 148 -0.06 44.27 30.77
CA LYS A 148 0.25 45.68 31.09
C LYS A 148 -0.94 46.62 30.91
N GLU A 149 -1.76 46.40 29.86
CA GLU A 149 -2.93 47.22 29.52
C GLU A 149 -3.92 47.33 30.67
N ASN A 150 -4.28 46.19 31.26
CA ASN A 150 -5.29 46.12 32.32
C ASN A 150 -4.68 45.97 33.73
N LYS A 151 -3.35 45.92 33.84
CA LYS A 151 -2.59 45.69 35.09
C LYS A 151 -3.04 44.44 35.85
N ILE A 152 -3.36 43.37 35.10
CA ILE A 152 -3.84 42.10 35.66
C ILE A 152 -2.69 41.09 35.63
N LEU A 153 -2.42 40.49 36.80
CA LEU A 153 -1.62 39.27 36.89
C LEU A 153 -2.58 38.08 36.81
N THR A 154 -2.42 37.25 35.79
CA THR A 154 -3.16 36.00 35.66
C THR A 154 -2.27 34.85 36.09
N MET A 155 -2.82 34.00 36.96
CA MET A 155 -2.12 32.85 37.54
C MET A 155 -2.91 31.59 37.23
N ILE A 156 -2.24 30.64 36.56
CA ILE A 156 -2.80 29.35 36.16
C ILE A 156 -2.09 28.28 36.99
N PRO A 157 -2.81 27.53 37.85
CA PRO A 157 -2.19 26.50 38.68
C PRO A 157 -1.55 25.42 37.79
N TYR A 158 -0.29 25.09 38.09
CA TYR A 158 0.40 24.01 37.40
C TYR A 158 -0.04 22.67 37.99
N VAL A 159 -0.90 21.96 37.26
CA VAL A 159 -1.27 20.58 37.58
C VAL A 159 -0.32 19.67 36.80
N GLN A 160 0.49 18.90 37.51
CA GLN A 160 1.31 17.86 36.90
C GLN A 160 0.37 16.76 36.41
N THR A 161 0.03 16.78 35.12
CA THR A 161 -0.93 15.83 34.55
C THR A 161 -0.35 14.41 34.58
N GLN A 162 -0.77 13.61 35.56
CA GLN A 162 -0.97 12.18 35.35
C GLN A 162 -2.30 11.99 34.60
N GLY A 163 -2.35 12.37 33.32
CA GLY A 163 -3.40 11.96 32.37
C GLY A 163 -4.87 12.32 32.65
N ARG A 164 -5.22 13.21 33.60
CA ARG A 164 -6.60 13.70 33.78
C ARG A 164 -6.66 15.22 33.73
N MET A 165 -7.36 15.76 32.72
CA MET A 165 -7.71 17.17 32.63
C MET A 165 -8.77 17.50 33.69
N VAL A 166 -8.39 18.28 34.70
CA VAL A 166 -9.33 18.90 35.64
C VAL A 166 -9.41 20.39 35.29
N GLY A 167 -10.63 20.94 35.31
CA GLY A 167 -10.96 22.27 34.81
C GLY A 167 -10.00 23.38 35.26
N ILE A 168 -9.65 24.25 34.31
CA ILE A 168 -8.73 25.37 34.49
C ILE A 168 -9.45 26.46 35.29
N HIS A 169 -9.24 26.53 36.60
CA HIS A 169 -9.55 27.72 37.38
C HIS A 169 -8.35 28.68 37.34
N SER A 170 -8.51 29.83 36.70
CA SER A 170 -7.52 30.91 36.69
C SER A 170 -7.84 31.96 37.74
N ASN A 171 -6.84 32.34 38.53
CA ASN A 171 -6.96 33.44 39.50
C ASN A 171 -6.42 34.73 38.88
N HIS A 172 -7.16 35.82 39.02
CA HIS A 172 -6.76 37.15 38.53
C HIS A 172 -6.54 38.09 39.70
N LEU A 173 -5.34 38.64 39.81
CA LEU A 173 -5.00 39.68 40.78
C LEU A 173 -4.92 41.03 40.08
N LYS A 174 -5.71 42.00 40.55
CA LYS A 174 -5.64 43.41 40.17
C LYS A 174 -4.85 44.18 41.24
N LYS A 175 -3.87 44.97 40.82
CA LYS A 175 -3.16 45.88 41.72
C LYS A 175 -4.08 47.08 42.02
N HIS A 176 -4.68 47.12 43.21
CA HIS A 176 -5.28 48.35 43.73
C HIS A 176 -4.16 49.22 44.29
N GLN A 177 -4.18 50.50 43.88
CA GLN A 177 -3.23 51.51 44.30
C GLN A 177 -3.63 52.06 45.68
#